data_AF-A0A941P597-F1
#
_entry.id   AF-A0A941P597-F1
#
_cell.length_a   1.000
_cell.length_b   1.000
_cell.length_c   1.000
_cell.angle_alpha   90.00
_cell.angle_beta   90.00
_cell.angle_gamma   90.00
#
_symmetry.space_group_name_H-M   'P 1'
#
loop_
_entity.id
_entity.type
_entity.pdbx_description
1 polymer ?
#
loop_
_entity_poly.entity_id
_entity_poly.type
_entity_poly.pdbx_seq_one_letter_code
_entity_poly.pdbx_strand_id
1 'polypeptide(L)'
;MEEARPSLTQQDTPDGPCAVLAGRWTAAQLSGAGAWRQVSHLLQGLPAQADPAQAIGWDLQPLQQFDHVAAQLLWNHWGRRWPVRLAASADQRAVLERVARFSAEPPPPRARRATLWDEYLRLGAAVLEALARVRDMVQMIGQLLLDTIRLVRAPRRGPWRDLSGHLYAMGATALPITALVGFLIGVVLAYLSAQVLRRFGADTFIVDMLGISVIRELGPVLAAVLIAGRSGSAITAQIGVMR
;
A
#
# COMPACT_ATOMS: atom_id res chain seq x y z
N MET A 1 -33.70 26.77 1.62
CA MET A 1 -33.66 26.16 2.96
C MET A 1 -32.37 25.40 3.07
N GLU A 2 -31.41 25.93 3.81
CA GLU A 2 -30.05 25.39 3.93
C GLU A 2 -30.09 24.09 4.74
N GLU A 3 -29.69 22.95 4.14
CA GLU A 3 -29.66 21.67 4.83
C GLU A 3 -28.57 21.69 5.92
N ALA A 4 -28.97 21.65 7.19
CA ALA A 4 -28.05 21.69 8.32
C ALA A 4 -27.16 20.43 8.35
N ARG A 5 -25.90 20.58 7.93
CA ARG A 5 -24.88 19.52 7.93
C ARG A 5 -24.61 19.03 9.36
N PRO A 6 -24.24 17.74 9.55
CA PRO A 6 -23.87 17.23 10.86
C PRO A 6 -22.60 17.94 11.36
N SER A 7 -22.68 18.52 12.55
CA SER A 7 -21.56 19.19 13.21
C SER A 7 -21.41 18.68 14.63
N LEU A 8 -20.16 18.61 15.08
CA LEU A 8 -19.76 18.23 16.43
C LEU A 8 -18.86 19.33 16.98
N THR A 9 -19.23 19.91 18.11
CA THR A 9 -18.45 20.96 18.78
C THR A 9 -18.25 20.61 20.24
N GLN A 10 -17.04 20.82 20.76
CA GLN A 10 -16.76 20.68 22.17
C GLN A 10 -17.02 22.01 22.88
N GLN A 11 -17.74 21.97 24.00
CA GLN A 11 -18.01 23.11 24.86
C GLN A 11 -17.68 22.76 26.31
N ASP A 12 -17.04 23.67 27.03
CA ASP A 12 -16.79 23.50 28.46
C ASP A 12 -18.02 23.95 29.25
N THR A 13 -18.73 22.99 29.83
CA THR A 13 -19.86 23.25 30.73
C THR A 13 -19.36 23.38 32.18
N PRO A 14 -20.11 24.01 33.10
CA PRO A 14 -19.73 24.08 34.52
C PRO A 14 -19.48 22.71 35.17
N ASP A 15 -20.05 21.64 34.61
CA ASP A 15 -19.85 20.26 35.05
C ASP A 15 -18.66 19.54 34.35
N GLY A 16 -17.93 20.22 33.46
CA GLY A 16 -16.78 19.71 32.71
C GLY A 16 -16.93 19.75 31.17
N PRO A 17 -15.97 19.23 30.40
CA PRO A 17 -16.03 19.22 28.93
C PRO A 17 -17.22 18.40 28.41
N CYS A 18 -17.97 18.94 27.44
CA CYS A 18 -19.16 18.34 26.84
C CYS A 18 -19.10 18.42 25.31
N ALA A 19 -19.39 17.31 24.62
CA ALA A 19 -19.53 17.27 23.17
C ALA A 19 -20.99 17.53 22.78
N VAL A 20 -21.22 18.60 22.03
CA VAL A 20 -22.53 19.03 21.56
C VAL A 20 -22.70 18.64 20.10
N LEU A 21 -23.76 17.88 19.80
CA LEU A 21 -24.12 17.46 18.46
C LEU A 21 -25.23 18.35 17.90
N ALA A 22 -25.01 18.87 16.69
CA ALA A 22 -25.99 19.67 15.99
C ALA A 22 -26.15 19.24 14.52
N GLY A 23 -27.25 19.67 13.91
CA GLY A 23 -27.60 19.36 12.52
C GLY A 23 -28.36 18.05 12.36
N ARG A 24 -28.32 17.49 11.14
CA ARG A 24 -29.02 16.25 10.77
C ARG A 24 -28.07 15.07 10.72
N TRP A 25 -28.15 14.20 11.71
CA TRP A 25 -27.38 12.98 11.82
C TRP A 25 -28.22 11.81 11.31
N THR A 26 -28.20 11.65 9.98
CA THR A 26 -28.92 10.58 9.28
C THR A 26 -28.01 9.85 8.30
N ALA A 27 -28.33 8.61 7.96
CA ALA A 27 -27.62 7.79 6.98
C ALA A 27 -27.46 8.51 5.63
N ALA A 28 -28.51 9.21 5.19
CA ALA A 28 -28.48 9.98 3.94
C ALA A 28 -27.41 11.08 3.98
N GLN A 29 -27.36 11.86 5.05
CA GLN A 29 -26.39 12.97 5.20
C GLN A 29 -24.96 12.46 5.46
N LEU A 30 -24.81 11.36 6.19
CA LEU A 30 -23.51 10.73 6.47
C LEU A 30 -22.92 10.04 5.23
N SER A 31 -23.75 9.61 4.26
CA SER A 31 -23.29 8.96 3.02
C SER A 31 -22.63 9.91 2.00
N GLY A 32 -22.68 11.23 2.22
CA GLY A 32 -22.04 12.21 1.34
C GLY A 32 -20.49 12.12 1.37
N ALA A 33 -19.86 12.25 0.20
CA ALA A 33 -18.41 12.03 -0.03
C ALA A 33 -17.44 12.82 0.88
N GLY A 34 -17.90 13.88 1.55
CA GLY A 34 -17.11 14.67 2.52
C GLY A 34 -17.60 14.59 3.97
N ALA A 35 -18.89 14.32 4.20
CA ALA A 35 -19.49 14.37 5.53
C ALA A 35 -18.97 13.25 6.45
N TRP A 36 -18.83 12.04 5.91
CA TRP A 36 -18.28 10.91 6.67
C TRP A 36 -16.86 11.16 7.19
N ARG A 37 -15.97 11.68 6.33
CA ARG A 37 -14.58 11.97 6.71
C ARG A 37 -14.50 13.04 7.79
N GLN A 38 -15.30 14.09 7.67
CA GLN A 38 -15.37 15.17 8.65
C GLN A 38 -15.86 14.66 10.01
N VAL A 39 -16.98 13.94 10.04
CA VAL A 39 -17.56 13.40 11.28
C VAL A 39 -16.62 12.36 11.92
N SER A 40 -15.99 11.51 11.11
CA SER A 40 -15.02 10.51 11.60
C SER A 40 -13.80 11.18 12.24
N HIS A 41 -13.26 12.24 11.63
CA HIS A 41 -12.14 12.99 12.19
C HIS A 41 -12.50 13.72 13.49
N LEU A 42 -13.71 14.31 13.54
CA LEU A 42 -14.21 14.99 14.74
C LEU A 42 -14.41 14.02 15.90
N LEU A 43 -14.94 12.82 15.64
CA LEU A 43 -15.12 11.78 16.67
C LEU A 43 -13.79 11.16 17.11
N GLN A 44 -12.82 10.98 16.20
CA GLN A 44 -11.48 10.52 16.58
C GLN A 44 -10.72 11.51 17.45
N GLY A 45 -11.02 12.81 17.32
CA GLY A 45 -10.44 13.87 18.16
C GLY A 45 -11.02 13.93 19.57
N LEU A 46 -12.13 13.23 19.85
CA LEU A 46 -12.70 13.12 21.19
C LEU A 46 -12.24 11.84 21.87
N PRO A 47 -11.98 11.87 23.19
CA PRO A 47 -11.61 10.68 23.94
C PRO A 47 -12.76 9.65 23.87
N ALA A 48 -12.45 8.46 23.37
CA ALA A 48 -13.35 7.33 23.49
C ALA A 48 -13.59 7.08 24.99
N GLN A 49 -14.83 6.82 25.38
CA GLN A 49 -15.28 6.61 26.77
C GLN A 49 -14.59 5.43 27.51
N ALA A 50 -13.59 4.79 26.89
CA ALA A 50 -12.80 3.71 27.45
C ALA A 50 -11.88 4.16 28.60
N ASP A 51 -11.51 5.44 28.68
CA ASP A 51 -10.71 5.99 29.78
C ASP A 51 -11.58 6.82 30.75
N PRO A 52 -11.88 6.32 31.97
CA PRO A 52 -12.73 7.01 32.93
C PRO A 52 -12.17 8.38 33.39
N ALA A 53 -10.85 8.61 33.25
CA ALA A 53 -10.21 9.86 33.63
C ALA A 53 -10.47 11.01 32.63
N GLN A 54 -10.95 10.72 31.41
CA GLN A 54 -11.19 11.70 30.35
C GLN A 54 -12.66 11.70 29.88
N ALA A 55 -13.58 11.25 30.73
CA ALA A 55 -14.99 11.13 30.38
C ALA A 55 -15.64 12.51 30.14
N ILE A 56 -15.93 12.81 28.87
CA ILE A 56 -16.70 13.97 28.44
C ILE A 56 -18.21 13.72 28.56
N GLY A 57 -18.98 14.78 28.80
CA GLY A 57 -20.43 14.77 28.65
C GLY A 57 -20.86 14.80 27.19
N TRP A 58 -22.07 14.36 26.89
CA TRP A 58 -22.65 14.39 25.54
C TRP A 58 -24.00 15.08 25.55
N ASP A 59 -24.18 16.07 24.68
CA ASP A 59 -25.45 16.76 24.46
C ASP A 59 -25.95 16.55 23.04
N LEU A 60 -27.11 15.90 22.95
CA LEU A 60 -27.82 15.54 21.73
C LEU A 60 -29.05 16.42 21.50
N GLN A 61 -29.42 17.29 22.45
CA GLN A 61 -30.63 18.11 22.36
C GLN A 61 -30.67 19.03 21.12
N PRO A 62 -29.56 19.60 20.63
CA PRO A 62 -29.56 20.47 19.44
C PRO A 62 -29.72 19.72 18.10
N LEU A 63 -29.86 18.40 18.11
CA LEU A 63 -30.05 17.61 16.90
C LEU A 63 -31.43 17.86 16.28
N GLN A 64 -31.43 18.19 14.99
CA GLN A 64 -32.67 18.32 14.22
C GLN A 64 -33.24 16.96 13.79
N GLN A 65 -32.36 16.00 13.51
CA GLN A 65 -32.75 14.65 13.07
C GLN A 65 -31.69 13.65 13.48
N PHE A 66 -32.12 12.50 14.00
CA PHE A 66 -31.25 11.47 14.56
C PHE A 66 -31.82 10.08 14.24
N ASP A 67 -31.04 9.21 13.60
CA ASP A 67 -31.46 7.88 13.18
C ASP A 67 -30.64 6.74 13.82
N HIS A 68 -30.99 5.51 13.48
CA HIS A 68 -30.32 4.30 13.99
C HIS A 68 -28.86 4.19 13.53
N VAL A 69 -28.47 4.77 12.39
CA VAL A 69 -27.09 4.71 11.90
C VAL A 69 -26.20 5.67 12.69
N ALA A 70 -26.67 6.89 12.92
CA ALA A 70 -26.01 7.84 13.79
C ALA A 70 -25.92 7.32 15.23
N ALA A 71 -26.99 6.72 15.74
CA ALA A 71 -26.99 6.07 17.04
C ALA A 71 -25.99 4.91 17.13
N GLN A 72 -25.90 4.05 16.11
CA GLN A 72 -24.91 2.97 16.04
C GLN A 72 -23.48 3.50 16.06
N LEU A 73 -23.24 4.59 15.34
CA LEU A 73 -21.94 5.22 15.24
C LEU A 73 -21.48 5.81 16.58
N LEU A 74 -22.36 6.53 17.29
CA LEU A 74 -22.08 7.00 18.64
C LEU A 74 -21.90 5.85 19.63
N TRP A 75 -22.76 4.83 19.55
CA TRP A 75 -22.66 3.65 20.40
C TRP A 75 -21.32 2.92 20.24
N ASN A 76 -20.83 2.80 19.00
CA ASN A 76 -19.51 2.24 18.72
C ASN A 76 -18.39 3.15 19.23
N HIS A 77 -18.51 4.47 19.10
CA HIS A 77 -17.53 5.44 19.60
C HIS A 77 -17.44 5.44 21.14
N TRP A 78 -18.56 5.28 21.86
CA TRP A 78 -18.59 5.13 23.32
C TRP A 78 -18.08 3.77 23.83
N GLY A 79 -17.54 2.92 22.94
CA GLY A 79 -17.11 1.58 23.31
C GLY A 79 -18.26 0.68 23.76
N ARG A 80 -19.47 0.90 23.23
CA ARG A 80 -20.70 0.18 23.57
C ARG A 80 -21.09 0.26 25.05
N ARG A 81 -20.77 1.38 25.70
CA ARG A 81 -21.17 1.72 27.07
C ARG A 81 -21.90 3.04 27.07
N TRP A 82 -22.80 3.22 28.03
CA TRP A 82 -23.47 4.51 28.20
C TRP A 82 -22.48 5.56 28.71
N PRO A 83 -22.50 6.77 28.13
CA PRO A 83 -21.72 7.88 28.66
C PRO A 83 -22.19 8.27 30.06
N VAL A 84 -21.25 8.74 30.89
CA VAL A 84 -21.50 9.13 32.29
C VAL A 84 -22.51 10.29 32.39
N ARG A 85 -22.46 11.21 31.42
CA ARG A 85 -23.37 12.36 31.30
C ARG A 85 -23.93 12.43 29.88
N LEU A 86 -25.25 12.32 29.76
CA LEU A 86 -25.96 12.36 28.49
C LEU A 86 -27.21 13.25 28.61
N ALA A 87 -27.21 14.36 27.88
CA ALA A 87 -28.39 15.18 27.65
C ALA A 87 -29.02 14.74 26.32
N ALA A 88 -30.20 14.13 26.38
CA ALA A 88 -30.93 13.66 25.20
C ALA A 88 -32.43 13.80 25.42
N SER A 89 -33.19 14.01 24.34
CA SER A 89 -34.65 13.95 24.39
C SER A 89 -35.14 12.50 24.57
N ALA A 90 -36.40 12.32 24.99
CA ALA A 90 -36.99 10.99 25.17
C ALA A 90 -36.91 10.14 23.89
N ASP A 91 -37.16 10.75 22.72
CA ASP A 91 -37.11 10.07 21.42
C ASP A 91 -35.68 9.65 21.04
N GLN A 92 -34.70 10.54 21.22
CA GLN A 92 -33.29 10.24 20.95
C GLN A 92 -32.78 9.11 21.84
N ARG A 93 -33.17 9.13 23.12
CA ARG A 93 -32.83 8.09 24.08
C ARG A 93 -33.45 6.74 23.68
N ALA A 94 -34.71 6.72 23.22
CA ALA A 94 -35.36 5.50 22.74
C ALA A 94 -34.64 4.88 21.52
N VAL A 95 -34.14 5.72 20.60
CA VAL A 95 -33.32 5.28 19.45
C VAL A 95 -32.00 4.66 19.91
N LEU A 96 -31.30 5.31 20.85
CA LEU A 96 -30.06 4.81 21.44
C LEU A 96 -30.27 3.52 22.23
N GLU A 97 -31.33 3.41 23.01
CA GLU A 97 -31.67 2.20 23.77
C GLU A 97 -31.95 1.01 22.85
N ARG A 98 -32.62 1.25 21.72
CA ARG A 98 -32.83 0.21 20.69
C ARG A 98 -31.49 -0.26 20.12
N VAL A 99 -30.60 0.67 19.78
CA VAL A 99 -29.26 0.33 19.30
C VAL A 99 -28.46 -0.40 20.36
N ALA A 100 -28.47 0.06 21.62
CA ALA A 100 -27.76 -0.58 22.72
C ALA A 100 -28.24 -2.02 22.95
N ARG A 101 -29.55 -2.28 22.79
CA ARG A 101 -30.14 -3.61 22.94
C ARG A 101 -29.84 -4.56 21.77
N PHE A 102 -29.82 -4.06 20.54
CA PHE A 102 -29.69 -4.88 19.32
C PHE A 102 -28.31 -4.84 18.66
N SER A 103 -27.38 -4.02 19.18
CA SER A 103 -25.98 -4.03 18.77
C SER A 103 -25.30 -5.31 19.26
N ALA A 104 -25.49 -6.39 18.51
CA ALA A 104 -24.70 -7.60 18.68
C ALA A 104 -23.31 -7.40 18.05
N GLU A 105 -22.28 -7.88 18.74
CA GLU A 105 -20.99 -8.07 18.08
C GLU A 105 -21.19 -9.04 16.91
N PRO A 106 -20.61 -8.77 15.72
CA PRO A 106 -20.61 -9.77 14.67
C PRO A 106 -20.09 -11.06 15.29
N PRO A 107 -20.81 -12.19 15.18
CA PRO A 107 -20.30 -13.45 15.72
C PRO A 107 -18.89 -13.63 15.15
N PRO A 108 -17.88 -13.94 15.99
CA PRO A 108 -16.53 -14.15 15.50
C PRO A 108 -16.63 -15.14 14.34
N PRO A 109 -15.96 -14.88 13.19
CA PRO A 109 -16.08 -15.71 12.02
C PRO A 109 -15.85 -17.14 12.49
N ARG A 110 -16.90 -17.97 12.40
CA ARG A 110 -16.82 -19.36 12.87
C ARG A 110 -15.62 -19.95 12.17
N ALA A 111 -14.63 -20.40 12.93
CA ALA A 111 -13.47 -21.10 12.39
C ALA A 111 -13.98 -22.38 11.72
N ARG A 112 -14.35 -22.26 10.44
CA ARG A 112 -14.79 -23.37 9.62
C ARG A 112 -13.56 -24.26 9.51
N ARG A 113 -13.66 -25.49 9.98
CA ARG A 113 -12.56 -26.46 9.84
C ARG A 113 -12.22 -26.52 8.36
N ALA A 114 -10.99 -26.15 8.02
CA ALA A 114 -10.51 -26.21 6.65
C ALA A 114 -10.69 -27.63 6.16
N THR A 115 -11.59 -27.81 5.20
CA THR A 115 -11.82 -29.10 4.57
C THR A 115 -10.81 -29.25 3.44
N LEU A 116 -10.45 -30.47 3.06
CA LEU A 116 -9.62 -30.73 1.85
C LEU A 116 -10.20 -30.04 0.60
N TRP A 117 -11.53 -29.85 0.56
CA TRP A 117 -12.23 -29.09 -0.47
C TRP A 117 -11.90 -27.58 -0.45
N ASP A 118 -11.72 -26.98 0.73
CA ASP A 118 -11.32 -25.57 0.85
C ASP A 118 -9.89 -25.35 0.35
N GLU A 119 -9.01 -26.35 0.55
CA GLU A 119 -7.64 -26.31 0.04
C GLU A 119 -7.61 -26.45 -1.50
N TYR A 120 -8.44 -27.33 -2.06
CA TYR A 120 -8.66 -27.40 -3.51
C TYR A 120 -9.19 -26.08 -4.10
N LEU A 121 -10.20 -25.47 -3.46
CA LEU A 121 -10.74 -24.19 -3.90
C LEU A 121 -9.72 -23.06 -3.79
N ARG A 122 -8.87 -23.06 -2.76
CA ARG A 122 -7.75 -22.11 -2.60
C ARG A 122 -6.72 -22.26 -3.71
N LEU A 123 -6.36 -23.50 -4.06
CA LEU A 123 -5.47 -23.76 -5.19
C LEU A 123 -6.09 -23.25 -6.50
N GLY A 124 -7.36 -23.54 -6.75
CA GLY A 124 -8.08 -23.03 -7.93
C GLY A 124 -8.10 -21.51 -8.01
N ALA A 125 -8.40 -20.83 -6.90
CA ALA A 125 -8.34 -19.37 -6.82
C ALA A 125 -6.93 -18.82 -7.09
N ALA A 126 -5.89 -19.42 -6.50
CA ALA A 126 -4.51 -19.01 -6.72
C ALA A 126 -4.07 -19.17 -8.19
N VAL A 127 -4.51 -20.25 -8.86
CA VAL A 127 -4.25 -20.48 -10.29
C VAL A 127 -4.96 -19.43 -11.15
N LEU A 128 -6.23 -19.15 -10.89
CA LEU A 128 -6.98 -18.13 -11.62
C LEU A 128 -6.39 -16.73 -11.44
N GLU A 129 -5.96 -16.38 -10.23
CA GLU A 129 -5.24 -15.14 -9.98
C GLU A 129 -3.88 -15.10 -10.69
N ALA A 130 -3.14 -16.21 -10.71
CA ALA A 130 -1.88 -16.27 -11.44
C ALA A 130 -2.08 -16.08 -12.94
N LEU A 131 -3.13 -16.67 -13.52
CA LEU A 131 -3.51 -16.46 -14.92
C LEU A 131 -3.89 -14.99 -15.19
N ALA A 132 -4.63 -14.35 -14.28
CA ALA A 132 -4.95 -12.94 -14.38
C ALA A 132 -3.66 -12.08 -14.36
N ARG A 133 -2.71 -12.36 -13.46
CA ARG A 133 -1.41 -11.68 -13.40
C ARG A 133 -0.59 -11.86 -14.68
N VAL A 134 -0.60 -13.05 -15.27
CA VAL A 134 0.08 -13.32 -16.55
C VAL A 134 -0.57 -12.51 -17.69
N ARG A 135 -1.90 -12.48 -17.76
CA ARG A 135 -2.63 -11.65 -18.74
C ARG A 135 -2.24 -10.18 -18.61
N ASP A 136 -2.21 -9.65 -17.39
CA ASP A 136 -1.87 -8.25 -17.13
C ASP A 136 -0.40 -7.97 -17.52
N MET A 137 0.51 -8.92 -17.30
CA MET A 137 1.90 -8.83 -17.74
C MET A 137 2.02 -8.82 -19.27
N VAL A 138 1.27 -9.68 -19.97
CA VAL A 138 1.22 -9.69 -21.44
C VAL A 138 0.66 -8.38 -21.98
N GLN A 139 -0.38 -7.83 -21.35
CA GLN A 139 -0.93 -6.52 -21.72
C GLN A 139 0.09 -5.40 -21.53
N MET A 140 0.81 -5.39 -20.41
CA MET A 140 1.86 -4.39 -20.14
C MET A 140 3.00 -4.48 -21.17
N ILE A 141 3.49 -5.68 -21.47
CA ILE A 141 4.54 -5.89 -22.47
C ILE A 141 4.04 -5.50 -23.87
N GLY A 142 2.82 -5.88 -24.23
CA GLY A 142 2.21 -5.51 -25.51
C GLY A 142 2.06 -4.00 -25.67
N GLN A 143 1.61 -3.31 -24.63
CA GLN A 143 1.50 -1.85 -24.62
C GLN A 143 2.88 -1.19 -24.76
N LEU A 144 3.88 -1.65 -24.00
CA LEU A 144 5.26 -1.16 -24.08
C LEU A 144 5.85 -1.34 -25.49
N LEU A 145 5.60 -2.49 -26.13
CA LEU A 145 6.03 -2.77 -27.49
C LEU A 145 5.38 -1.79 -28.49
N LEU A 146 4.07 -1.59 -28.40
CA LEU A 146 3.35 -0.66 -29.27
C LEU A 146 3.85 0.79 -29.11
N ASP A 147 4.09 1.22 -27.87
CA ASP A 147 4.60 2.55 -27.58
C ASP A 147 6.06 2.73 -28.05
N THR A 148 6.88 1.68 -27.96
CA THR A 148 8.23 1.65 -28.52
C THR A 148 8.19 1.77 -30.05
N ILE A 149 7.31 1.04 -30.72
CA ILE A 149 7.13 1.14 -32.19
C ILE A 149 6.67 2.55 -32.58
N ARG A 150 5.74 3.15 -31.83
CA ARG A 150 5.29 4.53 -32.06
C ARG A 150 6.43 5.53 -31.89
N LEU A 151 7.26 5.35 -30.87
CA LEU A 151 8.45 6.18 -30.62
C LEU A 151 9.46 6.07 -31.76
N VAL A 152 9.74 4.86 -32.25
CA VAL A 152 10.66 4.63 -33.37
C VAL A 152 10.13 5.24 -34.67
N ARG A 153 8.81 5.22 -34.90
CA ARG A 153 8.18 5.86 -36.08
C ARG A 153 8.16 7.38 -36.02
N ALA A 154 8.11 7.97 -34.82
CA ALA A 154 8.06 9.41 -34.61
C ALA A 154 9.06 9.88 -33.55
N PRO A 155 10.38 9.76 -33.81
CA PRO A 155 11.42 9.98 -32.80
C PRO A 155 11.42 11.40 -32.24
N ARG A 156 10.99 12.41 -33.02
CA ARG A 156 10.92 13.80 -32.54
C ARG A 156 9.92 14.04 -31.40
N ARG A 157 8.98 13.12 -31.16
CA ARG A 157 8.01 13.22 -30.06
C ARG A 157 8.46 12.48 -28.79
N GLY A 158 9.66 11.90 -28.81
CA GLY A 158 10.20 11.13 -27.70
C GLY A 158 10.64 11.96 -26.50
N PRO A 159 10.53 11.43 -25.26
CA PRO A 159 11.02 12.08 -24.05
C PRO A 159 12.55 11.91 -23.90
N TRP A 160 13.34 12.41 -24.86
CA TRP A 160 14.79 12.18 -24.92
C TRP A 160 15.56 12.62 -23.69
N ARG A 161 15.14 13.73 -23.07
CA ARG A 161 15.74 14.24 -21.84
C ARG A 161 15.57 13.25 -20.70
N ASP A 162 14.39 12.66 -20.56
CA ASP A 162 14.10 11.68 -19.51
C ASP A 162 14.84 10.35 -19.76
N LEU A 163 14.84 9.90 -21.02
CA LEU A 163 15.60 8.71 -21.44
C LEU A 163 17.10 8.86 -21.16
N SER A 164 17.69 10.03 -21.46
CA SER A 164 19.11 10.27 -21.16
C SER A 164 19.41 10.27 -19.67
N GLY A 165 18.51 10.79 -18.83
CA GLY A 165 18.65 10.76 -17.38
C GLY A 165 18.64 9.34 -16.85
N HIS A 166 17.67 8.52 -17.30
CA HIS A 166 17.58 7.11 -16.96
C HIS A 166 18.78 6.30 -17.47
N LEU A 167 19.29 6.58 -18.67
CA LEU A 167 20.49 5.92 -19.20
C LEU A 167 21.75 6.26 -18.39
N TYR A 168 21.91 7.51 -17.97
CA TYR A 168 23.01 7.92 -17.09
C TYR A 168 22.91 7.26 -15.70
N ALA A 169 21.71 7.26 -15.11
CA ALA A 169 21.45 6.66 -13.81
C ALA A 169 21.61 5.12 -13.82
N MET A 170 21.27 4.44 -14.91
CA MET A 170 21.45 2.99 -15.00
C MET A 170 22.89 2.62 -15.40
N GLY A 171 23.42 3.25 -16.45
CA GLY A 171 24.72 2.91 -17.02
C GLY A 171 25.89 3.56 -16.29
N ALA A 172 26.03 4.89 -16.40
CA ALA A 172 27.24 5.59 -15.97
C ALA A 172 27.57 5.38 -14.49
N THR A 173 26.54 5.36 -13.64
CA THR A 173 26.74 5.17 -12.20
C THR A 173 26.92 3.69 -11.79
N ALA A 174 26.68 2.72 -12.69
CA ALA A 174 26.99 1.31 -12.48
C ALA A 174 28.40 0.93 -12.97
N LEU A 175 29.01 1.73 -13.86
CA LEU A 175 30.33 1.45 -14.43
C LEU A 175 31.42 1.24 -13.37
N PRO A 176 31.54 2.05 -12.29
CA PRO A 176 32.64 1.88 -11.33
C PRO A 176 32.60 0.53 -10.61
N ILE A 177 31.41 0.12 -10.17
CA ILE A 177 31.21 -1.16 -9.48
C ILE A 177 31.45 -2.32 -10.45
N THR A 178 30.94 -2.22 -11.67
CA THR A 178 31.10 -3.25 -12.71
C THR A 178 32.58 -3.41 -13.12
N ALA A 179 33.30 -2.30 -13.29
CA ALA A 179 34.73 -2.31 -13.59
C ALA A 179 35.54 -2.91 -12.44
N LEU A 180 35.25 -2.53 -11.19
CA LEU A 180 35.94 -3.05 -10.02
C LEU A 180 35.73 -4.57 -9.89
N VAL A 181 34.48 -5.03 -9.90
CA VAL A 181 34.16 -6.46 -9.79
C VAL A 181 34.73 -7.25 -10.97
N GLY A 182 34.59 -6.74 -12.19
CA GLY A 182 35.16 -7.35 -13.39
C GLY A 182 36.68 -7.45 -13.33
N PHE A 183 37.36 -6.43 -12.82
CA PHE A 183 38.80 -6.44 -12.62
C PHE A 183 39.23 -7.50 -11.59
N LEU A 184 38.58 -7.52 -10.41
CA LEU A 184 38.90 -8.51 -9.37
C LEU A 184 38.68 -9.94 -9.88
N ILE A 185 37.54 -10.20 -10.52
CA ILE A 185 37.23 -11.52 -11.09
C ILE A 185 38.23 -11.87 -12.20
N GLY A 186 38.59 -10.91 -13.04
CA GLY A 186 39.59 -11.11 -14.10
C GLY A 186 40.96 -11.54 -13.54
N VAL A 187 41.43 -10.89 -12.48
CA VAL A 187 42.69 -11.27 -11.80
C VAL A 187 42.61 -12.67 -11.21
N VAL A 188 41.51 -13.00 -10.52
CA VAL A 188 41.30 -14.34 -9.94
C VAL A 188 41.25 -15.41 -11.04
N LEU A 189 40.52 -15.16 -12.12
CA LEU A 189 40.39 -16.09 -13.23
C LEU A 189 41.73 -16.28 -13.96
N ALA A 190 42.50 -15.20 -14.14
CA ALA A 190 43.83 -15.28 -14.73
C ALA A 190 44.76 -16.16 -13.90
N TYR A 191 44.76 -15.98 -12.58
CA TYR A 191 45.56 -16.80 -11.66
C TYR A 191 45.15 -18.28 -11.71
N LEU A 192 43.85 -18.57 -11.63
CA LEU A 192 43.34 -19.95 -11.69
C LEU A 192 43.64 -20.62 -13.03
N SER A 193 43.39 -19.92 -14.13
CA SER A 193 43.63 -20.44 -15.48
C SER A 193 45.12 -20.70 -15.71
N ALA A 194 45.99 -19.79 -15.27
CA ALA A 194 47.43 -19.99 -15.33
C ALA A 194 47.88 -21.23 -14.55
N GLN A 195 47.37 -21.45 -13.32
CA GLN A 195 47.70 -22.65 -12.56
C GLN A 195 47.27 -23.95 -13.25
N VAL A 196 46.11 -23.95 -13.90
CA VAL A 196 45.61 -25.11 -14.64
C VAL A 196 46.46 -25.37 -15.87
N LEU A 197 46.69 -24.36 -16.73
CA LEU A 197 47.46 -24.50 -17.98
C LEU A 197 48.92 -24.86 -17.74
N ARG A 198 49.53 -24.36 -16.65
CA ARG A 198 50.89 -24.75 -16.23
C ARG A 198 51.04 -26.25 -16.02
N ARG A 199 50.01 -26.91 -15.48
CA ARG A 199 50.02 -28.38 -15.26
C ARG A 199 50.02 -29.16 -16.57
N PHE A 200 49.51 -28.57 -17.65
CA PHE A 200 49.47 -29.15 -18.98
C PHE A 200 50.60 -28.64 -19.90
N GLY A 201 51.53 -27.82 -19.39
CA GLY A 201 52.63 -27.24 -20.18
C GLY A 201 52.18 -26.22 -21.23
N ALA A 202 51.00 -25.61 -21.07
CA ALA A 202 50.31 -24.83 -22.08
C ALA A 202 50.26 -23.32 -21.77
N ASP A 203 51.33 -22.76 -21.20
CA ASP A 203 51.38 -21.39 -20.68
C ASP A 203 51.12 -20.28 -21.71
N THR A 204 51.51 -20.52 -22.97
CA THR A 204 51.31 -19.54 -24.05
C THR A 204 49.83 -19.31 -24.36
N PHE A 205 48.96 -20.28 -24.07
CA PHE A 205 47.52 -20.20 -24.38
C PHE A 205 46.69 -19.49 -23.30
N ILE A 206 47.31 -19.05 -22.19
CA ILE A 206 46.60 -18.41 -21.08
C ILE A 206 45.87 -17.15 -21.55
N VAL A 207 46.55 -16.31 -22.35
CA VAL A 207 45.99 -15.04 -22.83
C VAL A 207 44.82 -15.28 -23.79
N ASP A 208 44.95 -16.23 -24.72
CA ASP A 208 43.90 -16.54 -25.70
C ASP A 208 42.66 -17.13 -25.04
N MET A 209 42.85 -18.06 -24.10
CA MET A 209 41.76 -18.66 -23.33
C MET A 209 41.01 -17.61 -22.52
N LEU A 210 41.73 -16.76 -21.78
CA LEU A 210 41.12 -15.71 -20.96
C LEU A 210 40.43 -14.66 -21.83
N GLY A 211 41.07 -14.21 -22.91
CA GLY A 211 40.51 -13.22 -23.83
C GLY A 211 39.15 -13.65 -24.38
N ILE A 212 39.07 -14.88 -24.91
CA ILE A 212 37.82 -15.40 -25.47
C ILE A 212 36.78 -15.63 -24.36
N SER A 213 37.17 -16.24 -23.23
CA SER A 213 36.25 -16.57 -22.15
C SER A 213 35.63 -15.32 -21.50
N VAL A 214 36.43 -14.28 -21.27
CA VAL A 214 35.95 -13.03 -20.66
C VAL A 214 35.07 -12.26 -21.64
N ILE A 215 35.43 -12.14 -22.92
CA ILE A 215 34.65 -11.35 -23.86
C ILE A 215 33.31 -12.02 -24.20
N ARG A 216 33.32 -13.36 -24.37
CA ARG A 216 32.17 -14.08 -24.91
C ARG A 216 31.20 -14.59 -23.84
N GLU A 217 31.72 -15.05 -22.70
CA GLU A 217 30.92 -15.72 -21.69
C GLU A 217 30.79 -14.84 -20.44
N LEU A 218 31.93 -14.53 -19.81
CA LEU A 218 31.95 -13.99 -18.45
C LEU A 218 31.59 -12.50 -18.39
N GLY A 219 32.04 -11.71 -19.35
CA GLY A 219 31.76 -10.27 -19.45
C GLY A 219 30.26 -9.98 -19.57
N PRO A 220 29.55 -10.56 -20.55
CA PRO A 220 28.10 -10.38 -20.69
C PRO A 220 27.31 -10.87 -19.46
N VAL A 221 27.68 -12.01 -18.89
CA VAL A 221 27.00 -12.57 -17.71
C VAL A 221 27.19 -11.67 -16.49
N LEU A 222 28.42 -11.23 -16.21
CA LEU A 222 28.69 -10.33 -15.09
C LEU A 222 27.97 -8.99 -15.26
N ALA A 223 28.03 -8.40 -16.46
CA ALA A 223 27.32 -7.16 -16.73
C ALA A 223 25.80 -7.32 -16.51
N ALA A 224 25.21 -8.42 -17.00
CA ALA A 224 23.78 -8.68 -16.84
C ALA A 224 23.38 -8.82 -15.36
N VAL A 225 24.11 -9.62 -14.58
CA VAL A 225 23.81 -9.86 -13.15
C VAL A 225 23.98 -8.58 -12.33
N LEU A 226 25.08 -7.83 -12.55
CA LEU A 226 25.34 -6.60 -11.80
C LEU A 226 24.31 -5.51 -12.12
N ILE A 227 23.97 -5.33 -13.41
CA ILE A 227 22.97 -4.35 -13.84
C ILE A 227 21.58 -4.75 -13.29
N ALA A 228 21.20 -6.03 -13.38
CA ALA A 228 19.93 -6.51 -12.85
C ALA A 228 19.82 -6.26 -11.34
N GLY A 229 20.88 -6.55 -10.58
CA GLY A 229 20.89 -6.33 -9.13
C GLY A 229 20.77 -4.85 -8.75
N ARG A 230 21.64 -4.01 -9.31
CA ARG A 230 21.73 -2.59 -8.93
C ARG A 230 20.56 -1.78 -9.50
N SER A 231 20.37 -1.83 -10.81
CA SER A 231 19.35 -1.02 -11.49
C SER A 231 17.95 -1.62 -11.34
N GLY A 232 17.80 -2.94 -11.42
CA GLY A 232 16.51 -3.60 -11.27
C GLY A 232 15.89 -3.40 -9.88
N SER A 233 16.70 -3.51 -8.82
CA SER A 233 16.23 -3.24 -7.45
C SER A 233 15.85 -1.77 -7.26
N ALA A 234 16.64 -0.84 -7.80
CA ALA A 234 16.35 0.59 -7.69
C ALA A 234 15.05 0.98 -8.42
N ILE A 235 14.83 0.47 -9.64
CA ILE A 235 13.61 0.72 -10.42
C ILE A 235 12.39 0.15 -9.69
N THR A 236 12.49 -1.08 -9.16
CA THR A 236 11.41 -1.71 -8.41
C THR A 236 11.05 -0.91 -7.16
N ALA A 237 12.05 -0.41 -6.43
CA ALA A 237 11.84 0.42 -5.26
C ALA A 237 11.18 1.76 -5.62
N GLN A 238 11.62 2.42 -6.70
CA GLN A 238 11.03 3.68 -7.16
C GLN A 238 9.56 3.51 -7.55
N ILE A 239 9.23 2.51 -8.37
CA ILE A 239 7.85 2.23 -8.77
C ILE A 239 6.99 1.85 -7.55
N GLY A 240 7.57 1.15 -6.57
CA GLY A 240 6.89 0.75 -5.34
C GLY A 240 6.47 1.93 -4.44
N VAL A 241 7.27 2.99 -4.38
CA VAL A 241 7.00 4.19 -3.55
C VAL A 241 6.03 5.17 -4.25
N MET A 242 5.83 5.04 -5.56
CA MET A 242 4.90 5.88 -6.34
C MET A 242 3.44 5.41 -6.30
N ARG A 243 3.15 4.31 -5.60
CA ARG A 243 1.81 3.75 -5.40
C ARG A 243 1.31 4.03 -3.99
#